data_AF-A0A2P6R518-F1
#
_entry.id   AF-A0A2P6R518-F1
#
_cell.length_a   1.000
_cell.length_b   1.000
_cell.length_c   1.000
_cell.angle_alpha   90.00
_cell.angle_beta   90.00
_cell.angle_gamma   90.00
#
_symmetry.space_group_name_H-M   'P 1'
#
loop_
_entity.id
_entity.type
_entity.pdbx_description
1 polymer ?
#
loop_
_entity_poly.entity_id
_entity_poly.type
_entity_poly.pdbx_seq_one_letter_code
_entity_poly.pdbx_strand_id
1 'polypeptide(L)'
;MDMILDEIISDHKLVFKKKSTIIAATAAAGEDHLHEDQDLVDVLLQLQESSDLQFQLTTDHIKAVIMEMYSTGSETSASTIEWTISELMKNPRAMEKAQAEIRQVVA
;
A
#
# COMPACT_ATOMS: atom_id res chain seq x y z
N MET A 1 14.25 10.52 -2.96
CA MET A 1 13.23 9.47 -3.21
C MET A 1 13.88 8.10 -3.36
N ASP A 2 14.86 7.92 -4.24
CA ASP A 2 15.52 6.62 -4.41
C ASP A 2 16.07 6.03 -3.09
N MET A 3 16.79 6.83 -2.30
CA MET A 3 17.27 6.45 -0.95
C MET A 3 16.14 6.00 0.00
N ILE A 4 14.97 6.63 -0.08
CA ILE A 4 13.82 6.27 0.77
C ILE A 4 13.24 4.93 0.31
N LEU A 5 13.15 4.70 -1.00
CA LEU A 5 12.69 3.41 -1.53
C LEU A 5 13.67 2.28 -1.19
N ASP A 6 14.98 2.56 -1.19
CA ASP A 6 15.99 1.61 -0.73
C ASP A 6 15.82 1.25 0.75
N GLU A 7 15.55 2.23 1.60
CA GLU A 7 15.30 2.02 3.03
C GLU A 7 14.04 1.18 3.23
N ILE A 8 12.93 1.55 2.59
CA ILE A 8 11.66 0.80 2.65
C ILE A 8 11.86 -0.65 2.21
N ILE A 9 12.51 -0.88 1.07
CA ILE A 9 12.75 -2.23 0.55
C ILE A 9 13.67 -3.01 1.49
N SER A 10 14.67 -2.36 2.08
CA SER A 10 15.58 -3.01 3.03
C SER A 10 14.84 -3.46 4.28
N ASP A 11 13.98 -2.61 4.84
CA ASP A 11 13.16 -2.93 6.00
C ASP A 11 12.20 -4.09 5.71
N HIS A 12 11.50 -4.07 4.57
CA HIS A 12 10.63 -5.17 4.17
C HIS A 12 11.41 -6.46 3.92
N LYS A 13 12.63 -6.39 3.36
CA LYS A 13 13.50 -7.57 3.22
C LYS A 13 13.89 -8.17 4.56
N LEU A 14 14.13 -7.35 5.60
CA LEU A 14 14.41 -7.83 6.96
C LEU A 14 13.20 -8.55 7.55
N VAL A 15 12.02 -7.95 7.42
CA VAL A 15 10.75 -8.53 7.89
C VAL A 15 10.43 -9.81 7.10
N PHE A 16 10.58 -9.80 5.78
CA PHE A 16 10.33 -10.92 4.90
C PHE A 16 11.23 -12.11 5.23
N LYS A 17 12.54 -11.90 5.44
CA LYS A 17 13.46 -12.98 5.88
C LYS A 17 13.11 -13.54 7.25
N LYS A 18 12.66 -12.67 8.16
CA LYS A 18 12.19 -13.09 9.49
C LYS A 18 10.91 -13.91 9.37
N LYS A 19 9.93 -13.45 8.58
CA LYS A 19 8.67 -14.14 8.28
C LYS A 19 8.97 -15.50 7.64
N SER A 20 9.77 -15.59 6.58
CA SER A 20 10.09 -16.85 5.91
C SER A 20 10.80 -17.87 6.83
N THR A 21 11.65 -17.42 7.75
CA THR A 21 12.27 -18.28 8.77
C THR A 21 11.24 -18.78 9.78
N ILE A 22 10.32 -17.92 10.23
CA ILE A 22 9.22 -18.31 11.12
C ILE A 22 8.29 -19.30 10.42
N ILE A 23 7.93 -19.06 9.16
CA ILE A 23 7.11 -19.97 8.34
C ILE A 23 7.77 -21.34 8.24
N ALA A 24 9.08 -21.41 7.99
CA ALA A 24 9.78 -22.68 7.97
C ALA A 24 9.74 -23.42 9.33
N ALA A 25 9.68 -22.68 10.44
CA ALA A 25 9.54 -23.24 11.79
C ALA A 25 8.10 -23.62 12.17
N THR A 26 7.09 -22.84 11.75
CA THR A 26 5.67 -23.04 12.07
C THR A 26 4.93 -23.91 11.06
N ALA A 27 5.47 -24.13 9.87
CA ALA A 27 4.96 -25.13 8.92
C ALA A 27 4.98 -26.55 9.51
N ALA A 28 5.83 -26.81 10.51
CA ALA A 28 5.79 -28.04 11.30
C ALA A 28 4.61 -28.10 12.30
N ALA A 29 4.00 -26.96 12.62
CA ALA A 29 2.92 -26.81 13.60
C ALA A 29 1.52 -26.58 12.97
N GLY A 30 1.42 -26.35 11.66
CA GLY A 30 0.15 -26.30 10.93
C GLY A 30 -0.70 -25.05 11.13
N GLU A 31 -0.11 -23.92 11.54
CA GLU A 31 -0.82 -22.63 11.70
C GLU A 31 -0.72 -21.76 10.44
N ASP A 32 -1.88 -21.33 9.91
CA ASP A 32 -2.05 -20.58 8.66
C ASP A 32 -2.39 -19.10 8.91
N HIS A 33 -1.66 -18.45 9.84
CA HIS A 33 -1.93 -17.07 10.29
C HIS A 33 -1.14 -15.98 9.54
N LEU A 34 -0.62 -16.27 8.34
CA LEU A 34 0.49 -15.51 7.76
C LEU A 34 0.07 -14.44 6.74
N HIS A 35 -1.20 -14.38 6.36
CA HIS A 35 -1.70 -13.49 5.30
C HIS A 35 -2.28 -12.15 5.79
N GLU A 36 -2.53 -11.96 7.09
CA GLU A 36 -3.18 -10.73 7.59
C GLU A 36 -2.27 -9.50 7.60
N ASP A 37 -0.93 -9.68 7.56
CA ASP A 37 0.06 -8.59 7.67
C ASP A 37 0.95 -8.43 6.42
N GLN A 38 0.51 -8.89 5.24
CA GLN A 38 1.26 -8.69 3.99
C GLN A 38 0.81 -7.42 3.27
N ASP A 39 1.76 -6.59 2.87
CA ASP A 39 1.52 -5.45 1.98
C ASP A 39 2.09 -5.69 0.57
N LEU A 40 1.94 -4.68 -0.30
CA LEU A 40 2.39 -4.75 -1.69
C LEU A 40 3.89 -5.05 -1.81
N VAL A 41 4.73 -4.49 -0.93
CA VAL A 41 6.19 -4.68 -1.00
C VAL A 41 6.53 -6.12 -0.65
N ASP A 42 5.89 -6.69 0.37
CA ASP A 42 6.01 -8.09 0.73
C ASP A 42 5.65 -9.02 -0.45
N VAL A 43 4.54 -8.73 -1.15
CA VAL A 43 4.09 -9.52 -2.31
C VAL A 43 5.07 -9.42 -3.47
N LEU A 44 5.60 -8.22 -3.77
CA LEU A 44 6.58 -8.02 -4.83
C LEU A 44 7.92 -8.71 -4.53
N LEU A 45 8.35 -8.71 -3.26
CA LEU A 45 9.54 -9.44 -2.82
C LEU A 45 9.35 -10.96 -2.93
N GLN A 46 8.18 -11.48 -2.55
CA GLN A 46 7.84 -12.89 -2.73
C GLN A 46 7.86 -13.28 -4.20
N LEU A 47 7.30 -12.44 -5.07
CA LEU A 47 7.28 -12.66 -6.52
C LEU A 47 8.70 -12.61 -7.11
N GLN A 48 9.58 -11.77 -6.59
CA GLN A 48 11.00 -11.71 -6.98
C GLN A 48 11.75 -13.01 -6.65
N GLU A 49 11.41 -13.69 -5.53
CA GLU A 49 12.01 -14.99 -5.17
C GLU A 49 11.33 -16.18 -5.86
N SER A 50 10.09 -16.01 -6.35
CA SER A 50 9.38 -17.04 -7.09
C SER A 50 9.98 -17.28 -8.47
N SER A 51 9.87 -18.52 -8.98
CA SER A 51 10.24 -18.87 -10.36
C SER A 51 9.06 -18.74 -11.34
N ASP A 52 7.99 -18.05 -10.94
CA ASP A 52 6.70 -18.06 -11.63
C ASP A 52 6.63 -17.05 -12.78
N LEU A 53 7.56 -16.08 -12.82
CA LEU A 53 7.64 -15.08 -13.87
C LEU A 53 8.53 -15.51 -15.04
N GLN A 54 8.11 -15.18 -16.26
CA GLN A 54 8.91 -15.37 -17.48
C GLN A 54 10.12 -14.43 -17.57
N PHE A 55 10.24 -13.48 -16.64
CA PHE A 55 11.32 -12.51 -16.57
C PHE A 55 11.78 -12.34 -15.12
N GLN A 56 13.01 -11.86 -14.93
CA GLN A 56 13.54 -11.57 -13.60
C GLN A 56 13.01 -10.23 -13.10
N LEU A 57 12.28 -10.24 -11.97
CA LEU A 57 11.86 -9.03 -11.29
C LEU A 57 13.06 -8.44 -10.52
N THR A 58 13.58 -7.30 -10.98
CA THR A 58 14.71 -6.61 -10.33
C THR A 58 14.23 -5.67 -9.23
N THR A 59 15.14 -5.26 -8.34
CA THR A 59 14.85 -4.23 -7.33
C THR A 59 14.40 -2.92 -7.97
N ASP A 60 14.93 -2.56 -9.14
CA ASP A 60 14.55 -1.33 -9.84
C ASP A 60 13.11 -1.39 -10.35
N HIS A 61 12.63 -2.56 -10.78
CA HIS A 61 11.22 -2.75 -11.12
C HIS A 61 10.31 -2.56 -9.90
N ILE A 62 10.71 -3.11 -8.74
CA ILE A 62 9.95 -2.94 -7.49
C ILE A 62 9.91 -1.46 -7.09
N LYS A 63 11.06 -0.76 -7.14
CA LYS A 63 11.12 0.69 -6.89
C LYS A 63 10.22 1.47 -7.82
N ALA A 64 10.22 1.15 -9.12
CA ALA A 64 9.38 1.82 -10.11
C ALA A 64 7.89 1.67 -9.79
N VAL A 65 7.44 0.46 -9.44
CA VAL A 65 6.03 0.19 -9.07
C VAL A 65 5.62 0.98 -7.83
N ILE A 66 6.44 0.97 -6.77
CA ILE A 66 6.16 1.71 -5.54
C ILE A 66 6.06 3.23 -5.83
N MET A 67 6.99 3.73 -6.64
CA MET A 67 7.05 5.13 -7.03
C MET A 67 5.82 5.57 -7.85
N GLU A 68 5.41 4.74 -8.81
CA GLU A 68 4.26 5.00 -9.66
C GLU A 68 2.97 5.02 -8.84
N MET A 69 2.80 4.04 -7.94
CA MET A 69 1.63 3.99 -7.06
C MET A 69 1.52 5.22 -6.15
N TYR A 70 2.65 5.66 -5.57
CA TYR A 70 2.68 6.86 -4.72
C TYR A 70 2.39 8.14 -5.52
N SER A 71 3.09 8.34 -6.64
CA SER A 71 3.01 9.59 -7.41
C SER A 71 1.62 9.77 -8.04
N THR A 72 1.13 8.75 -8.73
CA THR A 72 -0.17 8.81 -9.42
C THR A 72 -1.35 8.79 -8.45
N GLY A 73 -1.26 7.99 -7.38
CA GLY A 73 -2.32 7.89 -6.37
C GLY A 73 -2.52 9.20 -5.60
N SER A 74 -1.42 9.90 -5.30
CA SER A 74 -1.47 11.17 -4.56
C SER A 74 -2.08 12.29 -5.39
N GLU A 75 -1.64 12.49 -6.64
CA GLU A 75 -2.07 13.63 -7.47
C GLU A 75 -3.57 13.56 -7.80
N THR A 76 -4.06 12.38 -8.18
CA THR A 76 -5.47 12.15 -8.54
C THR A 76 -6.43 12.31 -7.36
N SER A 77 -6.08 11.73 -6.22
CA SER A 77 -6.88 11.83 -4.99
C SER A 77 -6.90 13.26 -4.46
N ALA A 78 -5.75 13.94 -4.42
CA ALA A 78 -5.66 15.34 -4.00
C ALA A 78 -6.51 16.24 -4.90
N SER A 79 -6.39 16.10 -6.21
CA SER A 79 -7.19 16.87 -7.18
C SER A 79 -8.68 16.65 -6.98
N THR A 80 -9.10 15.40 -6.75
CA THR A 80 -10.51 15.07 -6.53
C THR A 80 -11.05 15.74 -5.27
N ILE A 81 -10.28 15.73 -4.17
CA ILE A 81 -10.65 16.39 -2.92
C ILE A 81 -10.72 17.91 -3.11
N GLU A 82 -9.73 18.50 -3.79
CA GLU A 82 -9.69 19.94 -4.07
C GLU A 82 -10.93 20.39 -4.85
N TRP A 83 -11.29 19.68 -5.91
CA TRP A 83 -12.51 19.94 -6.67
C TRP A 83 -13.77 19.74 -5.83
N THR A 84 -13.82 18.66 -5.05
CA THR A 84 -14.98 18.37 -4.19
C THR A 84 -15.22 19.50 -3.20
N ILE A 85 -14.18 19.95 -2.49
CA ILE A 85 -14.29 21.05 -1.53
C ILE A 85 -14.64 22.36 -2.25
N SER A 86 -14.02 22.62 -3.40
CA SER A 86 -14.32 23.81 -4.21
C SER A 86 -15.79 23.89 -4.63
N GLU A 87 -16.37 22.77 -5.05
CA GLU A 87 -17.79 22.71 -5.44
C GLU A 87 -18.73 22.78 -4.23
N LEU A 88 -18.37 22.17 -3.09
CA LEU A 88 -19.12 22.31 -1.85
C LEU A 88 -19.13 23.77 -1.36
N MET A 89 -18.01 24.49 -1.45
CA MET A 89 -17.93 25.91 -1.08
C MET A 89 -18.82 26.79 -1.96
N LYS A 90 -18.98 26.45 -3.25
CA LYS A 90 -19.91 27.14 -4.16
C LYS A 90 -21.37 26.78 -3.92
N ASN A 91 -21.67 25.67 -3.26
CA ASN A 91 -23.03 25.22 -2.96
C ASN A 91 -23.26 24.98 -1.46
N PRO A 92 -23.57 26.04 -0.69
CA PRO A 92 -23.72 25.96 0.77
C PRO A 92 -24.75 24.91 1.23
N ARG A 93 -25.84 24.71 0.48
CA ARG A 93 -26.86 23.70 0.81
C ARG A 93 -26.30 22.27 0.75
N ALA A 94 -25.46 21.99 -0.25
CA ALA A 94 -24.80 20.69 -0.37
C ALA A 94 -23.77 20.49 0.75
N MET A 95 -23.01 21.54 1.11
CA MET A 95 -22.05 21.49 2.22
C MET A 95 -22.73 21.24 3.58
N GLU A 96 -23.83 21.93 3.88
CA GLU A 96 -24.60 21.74 5.12
C GLU A 96 -25.10 20.30 5.23
N LYS A 97 -25.63 19.74 4.12
CA LYS A 97 -26.10 18.35 4.09
C LYS A 97 -24.95 17.35 4.33
N ALA A 98 -23.82 17.50 3.65
CA ALA A 98 -22.67 16.61 3.82
C ALA A 98 -22.13 16.63 5.27
N GLN A 99 -22.06 17.82 5.89
CA GLN A 99 -21.66 17.93 7.29
C GLN A 99 -22.68 17.29 8.26
N ALA A 100 -23.98 17.45 7.98
CA ALA A 100 -25.03 16.82 8.79
C ALA A 100 -24.96 15.29 8.71
N GLU A 101 -24.75 14.73 7.52
CA GLU A 101 -24.59 13.28 7.32
C GLU A 101 -23.40 12.72 8.09
N ILE A 102 -22.23 13.37 8.02
CA ILE A 102 -21.04 12.93 8.78
C ILE A 102 -21.31 12.99 10.29
N ARG A 103 -21.92 14.07 10.79
CA ARG A 103 -22.25 14.20 12.22
C ARG A 103 -23.26 13.15 12.68
N GLN A 104 -24.18 12.71 11.83
CA GLN A 104 -25.14 11.66 12.18
C GLN A 104 -24.50 10.28 12.31
N VAL A 105 -23.47 9.98 11.51
CA VAL A 105 -22.81 8.66 11.52
C VAL A 105 -21.75 8.54 12.62
N VAL A 106 -21.08 9.66 12.95
CA VAL A 106 -19.94 9.67 13.88
C VAL A 106 -20.33 10.03 15.32
N ALA A 107 -21.45 10.71 15.54
CA ALA A 107 -21.95 11.08 16.87
C ALA A 107 -22.83 9.98 17.48
#